data_AF-A0A914N0U3-F1
#
_entry.id   AF-A0A914N0U3-F1
#
_cell.length_a   1.000
_cell.length_b   1.000
_cell.length_c   1.000
_cell.angle_alpha   90.00
_cell.angle_beta   90.00
_cell.angle_gamma   90.00
#
_symmetry.space_group_name_H-M   'P 1'
#
loop_
_entity.id
_entity.type
_entity.pdbx_description
1 polymer ?
#
loop_
_entity_poly.entity_id
_entity_poly.type
_entity_poly.pdbx_seq_one_letter_code
_entity_poly.pdbx_strand_id
1 'polypeptide(L)'
;MINILFDNDKSIPLQFNIQLTNISAGSKNFENMLNFSFNHLSNTHLNFSTTDDITEQHTNILFNKIINEGNKFPQIWLNNSNFSRLYDLIIEYIATARDCSKMAPAIDLHIPNYTSHKLSERAEKVEIKEERNIKYTGHEISNIYNSRVKFSFEERNFIKSAYSSFKIRKMKV
;
A
#
# COMPACT_ATOMS: atom_id res chain seq x y z
N MET A 1 -19.31 -17.99 3.14
CA MET A 1 -20.42 -18.35 4.05
C MET A 1 -19.93 -18.20 5.49
N ILE A 2 -19.83 -16.94 5.96
CA ILE A 2 -19.33 -16.56 7.29
C ILE A 2 -20.31 -15.55 7.93
N ASN A 3 -20.90 -14.65 7.12
CA ASN A 3 -21.93 -13.69 7.56
C ASN A 3 -23.08 -14.34 8.35
N ILE A 4 -23.53 -15.52 7.92
CA ILE A 4 -24.68 -16.22 8.52
C ILE A 4 -24.52 -16.47 10.04
N LEU A 5 -23.29 -16.57 10.57
CA LEU A 5 -23.06 -16.85 11.99
C LEU A 5 -23.20 -15.60 12.90
N PHE A 6 -23.10 -14.39 12.36
CA PHE A 6 -23.02 -13.15 13.16
C PHE A 6 -23.99 -12.05 12.72
N ASP A 7 -24.74 -12.22 11.63
CA ASP A 7 -25.64 -11.19 11.07
C ASP A 7 -26.73 -10.71 12.06
N ASN A 8 -27.07 -11.53 13.08
CA ASN A 8 -28.13 -11.22 14.05
C ASN A 8 -27.61 -10.58 15.36
N ASP A 9 -26.30 -10.54 15.59
CA ASP A 9 -25.73 -10.02 16.83
C ASP A 9 -24.82 -8.82 16.56
N LYS A 10 -25.43 -7.62 16.58
CA LYS A 10 -24.71 -6.34 16.43
C LYS A 10 -23.82 -6.00 17.63
N SER A 11 -23.88 -6.76 18.72
CA SER A 11 -23.13 -6.46 19.95
C SER A 11 -21.69 -6.97 19.90
N ILE A 12 -21.39 -7.97 19.06
CA ILE A 12 -20.04 -8.53 18.89
C ILE A 12 -19.60 -8.30 17.44
N PRO A 13 -18.69 -7.35 17.17
CA PRO A 13 -18.19 -7.17 15.82
C PRO A 13 -17.42 -8.42 15.39
N LEU A 14 -17.84 -9.02 14.27
CA LEU A 14 -17.10 -10.12 13.65
C LEU A 14 -15.70 -9.63 13.25
N GLN A 15 -14.67 -10.16 13.92
CA GLN A 15 -13.27 -9.90 13.61
C GLN A 15 -12.47 -11.21 13.50
N PHE A 16 -11.62 -11.25 12.48
CA PHE A 16 -10.64 -12.29 12.23
C PHE A 16 -9.27 -11.78 12.67
N ASN A 17 -8.73 -12.38 13.72
CA ASN A 17 -7.36 -12.13 14.16
C ASN A 17 -6.44 -13.15 13.48
N ILE A 18 -5.90 -12.77 12.33
CA ILE A 18 -5.05 -13.61 11.49
C ILE A 18 -3.69 -12.93 11.34
N GLN A 19 -2.60 -13.67 11.35
CA GLN A 19 -1.25 -13.08 11.22
C GLN A 19 -0.97 -12.54 9.81
N LEU A 20 -1.38 -13.30 8.79
CA LEU A 20 -1.20 -13.02 7.37
C LEU A 20 -2.48 -13.40 6.62
N THR A 21 -3.00 -12.49 5.81
CA THR A 21 -4.18 -12.75 4.98
C THR A 21 -3.88 -12.43 3.53
N ASN A 22 -4.20 -13.38 2.65
CA ASN A 22 -4.13 -13.21 1.21
C ASN A 22 -5.56 -13.12 0.67
N ILE A 23 -5.89 -11.97 0.09
CA ILE A 23 -7.19 -11.72 -0.54
C ILE A 23 -6.93 -11.43 -2.01
N SER A 24 -7.63 -12.17 -2.86
CA SER A 24 -7.66 -11.92 -4.29
C SER A 24 -9.08 -11.62 -4.72
N ALA A 25 -9.27 -10.49 -5.40
CA ALA A 25 -10.58 -10.04 -5.84
C ALA A 25 -10.58 -9.73 -7.33
N GLY A 26 -11.59 -10.23 -8.05
CA GLY A 26 -11.92 -9.70 -9.37
C GLY A 26 -12.61 -8.34 -9.25
N SER A 27 -12.57 -7.55 -10.31
CA SER A 27 -13.15 -6.20 -10.42
C SER A 27 -14.58 -6.12 -9.87
N LYS A 28 -15.43 -7.09 -10.21
CA LYS A 28 -16.84 -7.17 -9.76
C LYS A 28 -17.01 -7.29 -8.24
N ASN A 29 -16.02 -7.85 -7.54
CA ASN A 29 -16.04 -8.07 -6.09
C ASN A 29 -15.03 -7.21 -5.34
N PHE A 30 -14.34 -6.30 -6.04
CA PHE A 30 -13.23 -5.51 -5.49
C PHE A 30 -13.62 -4.77 -4.22
N GLU A 31 -14.69 -3.97 -4.28
CA GLU A 31 -15.14 -3.17 -3.16
C GLU A 31 -15.63 -4.04 -1.99
N ASN A 32 -16.35 -5.12 -2.29
CA ASN A 32 -16.83 -6.05 -1.26
C ASN A 32 -15.67 -6.72 -0.52
N MET A 33 -14.64 -7.18 -1.24
CA MET A 33 -13.46 -7.81 -0.64
C MET A 33 -12.59 -6.81 0.11
N LEU A 34 -12.48 -5.58 -0.40
CA LEU A 34 -11.75 -4.51 0.28
C LEU A 34 -12.47 -4.09 1.56
N ASN A 35 -13.79 -3.92 1.52
CA ASN A 35 -14.60 -3.62 2.70
C ASN A 35 -14.53 -4.75 3.72
N PHE A 36 -14.58 -6.01 3.28
CA PHE A 36 -14.37 -7.15 4.16
C PHE A 36 -13.01 -7.07 4.86
N SER A 37 -11.94 -6.79 4.10
CA SER A 37 -10.58 -6.67 4.63
C SER A 37 -10.50 -5.63 5.75
N PHE A 38 -11.00 -4.42 5.51
CA PHE A 38 -10.87 -3.28 6.43
C PHE A 38 -11.84 -3.30 7.62
N ASN A 39 -12.93 -4.04 7.52
CA ASN A 39 -13.96 -4.11 8.58
C ASN A 39 -13.82 -5.35 9.46
N HIS A 40 -13.30 -6.45 8.92
CA HIS A 40 -13.30 -7.74 9.60
C HIS A 40 -11.92 -8.32 9.86
N LEU A 41 -10.83 -7.82 9.25
CA LEU A 41 -9.48 -8.25 9.61
C LEU A 41 -8.89 -7.34 10.68
N SER A 42 -8.17 -7.92 11.63
CA SER A 42 -7.52 -7.18 12.71
C SER A 42 -6.09 -7.67 12.92
N ASN A 43 -5.16 -6.71 13.02
CA ASN A 43 -3.75 -6.93 13.32
C ASN A 43 -3.02 -7.89 12.36
N THR A 44 -3.47 -7.90 11.10
CA THR A 44 -2.99 -8.79 10.05
C THR A 44 -2.07 -8.04 9.10
N HIS A 45 -1.04 -8.69 8.57
CA HIS A 45 -0.44 -8.18 7.34
C HIS A 45 -1.38 -8.51 6.16
N LEU A 46 -1.82 -7.50 5.43
CA LEU A 46 -2.79 -7.66 4.34
C LEU A 46 -2.06 -7.80 3.01
N ASN A 47 -2.20 -8.94 2.35
CA ASN A 47 -1.85 -9.08 0.94
C ASN A 47 -3.13 -9.03 0.09
N PHE A 48 -3.29 -7.96 -0.68
CA PHE A 48 -4.44 -7.73 -1.53
C PHE A 48 -4.02 -7.71 -3.00
N SER A 49 -4.53 -8.66 -3.77
CA SER A 49 -4.30 -8.76 -5.21
C SER A 49 -5.60 -8.61 -5.99
N THR A 50 -5.49 -8.16 -7.24
CA THR A 50 -6.62 -8.23 -8.16
C THR A 50 -6.30 -9.15 -9.32
N THR A 51 -7.29 -9.94 -9.74
CA THR A 51 -7.13 -10.97 -10.77
C THR A 51 -7.27 -10.43 -12.18
N ASP A 52 -7.85 -9.24 -12.31
CA ASP A 52 -8.16 -8.54 -13.54
C ASP A 52 -7.83 -7.04 -13.41
N ASP A 53 -7.95 -6.33 -14.53
CA ASP A 53 -7.74 -4.89 -14.58
C ASP A 53 -8.76 -4.17 -13.69
N ILE A 54 -8.26 -3.20 -12.94
CA ILE A 54 -9.08 -2.32 -12.11
C ILE A 54 -9.29 -0.98 -12.79
N THR A 55 -10.45 -0.37 -12.52
CA THR A 55 -10.79 0.97 -13.01
C THR A 55 -10.11 2.04 -12.15
N GLU A 56 -10.10 3.28 -12.65
CA GLU A 56 -9.66 4.43 -11.85
C GLU A 56 -10.48 4.59 -10.56
N GLN A 57 -11.78 4.30 -10.62
CA GLN A 57 -12.65 4.31 -9.43
C GLN A 57 -12.16 3.34 -8.36
N HIS A 58 -11.81 2.10 -8.73
CA HIS A 58 -11.25 1.13 -7.79
C HIS A 58 -9.94 1.62 -7.18
N THR A 59 -9.05 2.21 -7.99
CA THR A 59 -7.80 2.83 -7.51
C THR A 59 -8.06 3.91 -6.47
N ASN A 60 -9.03 4.80 -6.72
CA ASN A 60 -9.40 5.88 -5.80
C ASN A 60 -10.01 5.33 -4.49
N ILE A 61 -10.85 4.30 -4.57
CA ILE A 61 -11.43 3.63 -3.39
C ILE A 61 -10.31 3.02 -2.54
N LEU A 62 -9.38 2.30 -3.15
CA LEU A 62 -8.25 1.68 -2.45
C LEU A 62 -7.32 2.71 -1.84
N PHE A 63 -6.99 3.76 -2.57
CA PHE A 63 -6.23 4.90 -2.06
C PHE A 63 -6.89 5.49 -0.80
N ASN A 64 -8.18 5.80 -0.87
CA ASN A 64 -8.93 6.36 0.25
C ASN A 64 -8.93 5.45 1.47
N LYS A 65 -9.07 4.12 1.28
CA LYS A 65 -9.00 3.14 2.37
C LYS A 65 -7.61 3.12 3.01
N ILE A 66 -6.55 3.11 2.19
CA ILE A 66 -5.16 3.09 2.67
C ILE A 66 -4.82 4.32 3.52
N ILE A 67 -5.21 5.53 3.09
CA ILE A 67 -4.83 6.75 3.81
C ILE A 67 -5.70 7.03 5.04
N ASN A 68 -6.96 6.60 5.05
CA ASN A 68 -7.91 6.91 6.13
C ASN A 68 -8.07 5.79 7.15
N GLU A 69 -7.77 4.55 6.78
CA GLU A 69 -7.99 3.36 7.62
C GLU A 69 -6.83 2.37 7.58
N GLY A 70 -5.76 2.65 6.83
CA GLY A 70 -4.66 1.71 6.61
C GLY A 70 -3.83 1.43 7.86
N ASN A 71 -3.86 2.32 8.86
CA ASN A 71 -3.19 2.11 10.14
C ASN A 71 -3.70 0.91 10.95
N LYS A 72 -4.84 0.31 10.54
CA LYS A 72 -5.33 -0.99 11.04
C LYS A 72 -4.39 -2.15 10.72
N PHE A 73 -3.56 -2.00 9.68
CA PHE A 73 -2.65 -3.03 9.21
C PHE A 73 -1.20 -2.58 9.47
N PRO A 74 -0.35 -3.42 10.09
CA PRO A 74 1.08 -3.14 10.19
C PRO A 74 1.77 -3.07 8.82
N GLN A 75 1.22 -3.74 7.80
CA GLN A 75 1.75 -3.73 6.44
C GLN A 75 0.64 -4.12 5.45
N ILE A 76 0.67 -3.47 4.28
CA ILE A 76 -0.21 -3.80 3.15
C ILE A 76 0.66 -4.13 1.92
N TRP A 77 0.54 -5.33 1.38
CA TRP A 77 1.08 -5.73 0.08
C TRP A 77 -0.01 -5.63 -0.98
N LEU A 78 0.29 -4.95 -2.07
CA LEU A 78 -0.62 -4.70 -3.17
C LEU A 78 -0.03 -5.25 -4.46
N ASN A 79 -0.76 -6.18 -5.08
CA ASN A 79 -0.34 -6.86 -6.29
C ASN A 79 -1.35 -6.62 -7.42
N ASN A 80 -1.02 -5.71 -8.33
CA ASN A 80 -1.70 -5.55 -9.62
C ASN A 80 -0.81 -4.79 -10.61
N SER A 81 -0.94 -5.13 -11.89
CA SER A 81 -0.19 -4.49 -12.99
C SER A 81 -0.48 -3.00 -13.16
N ASN A 82 -1.64 -2.52 -12.70
CA ASN A 82 -2.13 -1.16 -12.94
C ASN A 82 -2.13 -0.27 -11.68
N PHE A 83 -1.28 -0.58 -10.69
CA PHE A 83 -1.14 0.25 -9.48
C PHE A 83 -0.18 1.46 -9.62
N SER A 84 0.26 1.80 -10.82
CA SER A 84 1.09 2.99 -11.08
C SER A 84 0.41 4.28 -10.61
N ARG A 85 -0.89 4.46 -10.92
CA ARG A 85 -1.67 5.62 -10.45
C ARG A 85 -1.83 5.63 -8.93
N LEU A 86 -2.02 4.47 -8.31
CA LEU A 86 -2.11 4.35 -6.85
C LEU A 86 -0.81 4.81 -6.18
N TYR A 87 0.33 4.36 -6.71
CA TYR A 87 1.64 4.78 -6.24
C TYR A 87 1.78 6.31 -6.31
N ASP A 88 1.46 6.93 -7.45
CA ASP A 88 1.52 8.38 -7.63
C ASP A 88 0.68 9.14 -6.60
N LEU A 89 -0.55 8.70 -6.36
CA LEU A 89 -1.45 9.29 -5.35
C LEU A 89 -0.87 9.19 -3.94
N ILE A 90 -0.24 8.07 -3.59
CA ILE A 90 0.39 7.88 -2.28
C ILE A 90 1.59 8.83 -2.10
N ILE A 91 2.45 8.97 -3.12
CA ILE A 91 3.58 9.91 -3.08
C ILE A 91 3.10 11.34 -2.90
N GLU A 92 2.09 11.74 -3.66
CA GLU A 92 1.51 13.08 -3.59
C GLU A 92 0.90 13.35 -2.21
N TYR A 93 0.14 12.39 -1.67
CA TYR A 93 -0.45 12.48 -0.33
C TYR A 93 0.63 12.62 0.74
N ILE A 94 1.66 11.76 0.74
CA ILE A 94 2.74 11.82 1.74
C ILE A 94 3.43 13.18 1.75
N ALA A 95 3.64 13.76 0.56
CA ALA A 95 4.31 15.05 0.42
C ALA A 95 3.45 16.22 0.91
N THR A 96 2.12 16.13 0.82
CA THR A 96 1.20 17.28 0.98
C THR A 96 0.22 17.14 2.16
N ALA A 97 0.09 15.96 2.76
CA ALA A 97 -0.81 15.76 3.89
C ALA A 97 -0.21 16.39 5.16
N ARG A 98 -1.05 17.04 5.98
CA ARG A 98 -0.62 17.51 7.31
C ARG A 98 -0.58 16.38 8.33
N ASP A 99 -1.36 15.33 8.11
CA ASP A 99 -1.47 14.19 9.00
C ASP A 99 -1.47 12.87 8.21
N CYS A 100 -0.48 12.03 8.50
CA CYS A 100 -0.36 10.67 7.96
C CYS A 100 -0.49 9.62 9.09
N SER A 101 -1.22 9.92 10.17
CA SER A 101 -1.42 9.01 11.31
C SER A 101 -2.34 7.83 10.98
N LYS A 102 -3.30 8.03 10.07
CA LYS A 102 -4.29 7.03 9.65
C LYS A 102 -3.82 6.16 8.48
N MET A 103 -2.76 6.58 7.80
CA MET A 103 -2.19 5.84 6.69
C MET A 103 -1.48 4.57 7.18
N ALA A 104 -1.49 3.52 6.36
CA ALA A 104 -0.70 2.32 6.61
C ALA A 104 0.81 2.67 6.81
N PRO A 105 1.46 2.15 7.87
CA PRO A 105 2.86 2.47 8.16
C PRO A 105 3.85 1.84 7.18
N ALA A 106 3.46 0.74 6.51
CA ALA A 106 4.24 0.10 5.48
C ALA A 106 3.34 -0.35 4.32
N ILE A 107 3.72 0.01 3.10
CA ILE A 107 3.02 -0.39 1.87
C ILE A 107 4.05 -0.93 0.90
N ASP A 108 3.81 -2.12 0.37
CA ASP A 108 4.57 -2.71 -0.72
C ASP A 108 3.66 -2.78 -1.94
N LEU A 109 4.05 -2.10 -3.02
CA LEU A 109 3.37 -2.12 -4.30
C LEU A 109 4.22 -2.90 -5.29
N HIS A 110 3.65 -3.94 -5.87
CA HIS A 110 4.27 -4.68 -6.94
C HIS A 110 3.69 -4.21 -8.28
N ILE A 111 4.49 -3.48 -9.06
CA ILE A 111 4.07 -2.80 -10.29
C ILE A 111 5.10 -3.14 -11.39
N PRO A 112 4.79 -4.08 -12.29
CA PRO A 112 5.65 -4.39 -13.43
C PRO A 112 5.89 -3.16 -14.31
N ASN A 113 7.10 -3.00 -14.83
CA ASN A 113 7.49 -1.95 -15.80
C ASN A 113 7.27 -0.49 -15.37
N TYR A 114 7.19 -0.20 -14.08
CA TYR A 114 7.03 1.17 -13.61
C TYR A 114 8.32 1.67 -12.98
N THR A 115 8.77 2.87 -13.38
CA THR A 115 9.88 3.60 -12.75
C THR A 115 9.36 4.93 -12.23
N SER A 116 9.62 5.23 -10.96
CA SER A 116 9.17 6.49 -10.37
C SER A 116 10.15 7.61 -10.65
N HIS A 117 9.75 8.56 -11.51
CA HIS A 117 10.56 9.76 -11.77
C HIS A 117 10.37 10.87 -10.73
N LYS A 118 9.28 10.84 -9.96
CA LYS A 118 8.88 11.95 -9.07
C LYS A 118 9.62 11.98 -7.73
N LEU A 119 10.19 10.85 -7.30
CA LEU A 119 10.87 10.78 -6.00
C LEU A 119 12.19 11.55 -5.99
N SER A 120 12.97 11.48 -7.07
CA SER A 120 14.32 12.04 -7.13
C SER A 120 14.37 13.54 -6.89
N GLU A 121 13.38 14.28 -7.39
CA GLU A 121 13.29 15.74 -7.22
C GLU A 121 12.97 16.17 -5.78
N ARG A 122 12.37 15.27 -4.99
CA ARG A 122 11.87 15.55 -3.64
C ARG A 122 12.66 14.85 -2.54
N ALA A 123 13.63 14.02 -2.91
CA ALA A 123 14.39 13.22 -1.97
C ALA A 123 15.45 14.07 -1.27
N GLU A 124 15.47 14.02 0.07
CA GLU A 124 16.55 14.58 0.88
C GLU A 124 17.82 13.75 0.76
N LYS A 125 17.65 12.43 0.60
CA LYS A 125 18.72 11.46 0.47
C LYS A 125 18.36 10.44 -0.58
N VAL A 126 19.34 10.12 -1.43
CA VAL A 126 19.25 9.05 -2.43
C VAL A 126 20.39 8.06 -2.18
N GLU A 127 20.06 6.78 -2.15
CA GLU A 127 21.02 5.69 -2.00
C GLU A 127 20.79 4.68 -3.12
N ILE A 128 21.85 4.33 -3.85
CA ILE A 128 21.79 3.34 -4.93
C ILE A 128 22.67 2.16 -4.53
N LYS A 129 22.12 0.96 -4.60
CA LYS A 129 22.85 -0.29 -4.41
C LYS A 129 22.55 -1.23 -5.56
N GLU A 130 23.55 -1.96 -6.00
CA GLU A 130 23.38 -3.02 -6.98
C GLU A 130 23.87 -4.32 -6.37
N GLU A 131 22.97 -5.30 -6.27
CA GLU A 131 23.30 -6.62 -5.75
C GLU A 131 22.79 -7.69 -6.71
N ARG A 132 23.73 -8.53 -7.18
CA ARG A 132 23.48 -9.57 -8.19
C ARG A 132 22.87 -9.00 -9.48
N ASN A 133 21.56 -9.08 -9.63
CA ASN A 133 20.80 -8.63 -10.81
C ASN A 133 19.67 -7.66 -10.40
N ILE A 134 19.76 -7.04 -9.22
CA ILE A 134 18.75 -6.12 -8.70
C ILE A 134 19.42 -4.80 -8.37
N LYS A 135 18.87 -3.72 -8.93
CA LYS A 135 19.20 -2.35 -8.56
C LYS A 135 18.18 -1.84 -7.55
N TYR A 136 18.68 -1.42 -6.40
CA TYR A 136 17.93 -0.79 -5.33
C TYR A 136 18.15 0.72 -5.41
N THR A 137 17.06 1.47 -5.44
CA THR A 137 17.10 2.93 -5.30
C THR A 137 16.28 3.31 -4.07
N GLY A 138 16.98 3.71 -3.01
CA GLY A 138 16.41 4.24 -1.78
C GLY A 138 16.26 5.75 -1.86
N HIS A 139 15.11 6.28 -1.47
CA HIS A 139 14.85 7.70 -1.31
C HIS A 139 14.30 7.96 0.09
N GLU A 140 14.76 9.03 0.74
CA GLU A 140 14.15 9.56 1.95
C GLU A 140 13.45 10.88 1.62
N ILE A 141 12.18 10.99 2.02
CA ILE A 141 11.38 12.22 1.81
C ILE A 141 10.82 12.65 3.17
N SER A 142 10.98 13.93 3.48
CA SER A 142 10.28 14.57 4.60
C SER A 142 8.95 15.14 4.15
N ASN A 143 7.98 15.09 5.06
CA ASN A 143 6.73 15.81 4.88
C ASN A 143 6.96 17.33 4.98
N ILE A 144 6.42 18.10 4.01
CA ILE A 144 6.68 19.56 3.93
C ILE A 144 6.07 20.34 5.11
N TYR A 145 5.04 19.80 5.77
CA TYR A 145 4.37 20.43 6.90
C TYR A 145 4.92 19.94 8.25
N ASN A 146 5.63 18.81 8.28
CA ASN A 146 6.23 18.26 9.48
C ASN A 146 7.51 17.48 9.14
N SER A 147 8.67 18.13 9.26
CA SER A 147 9.98 17.53 8.98
C SER A 147 10.37 16.38 9.92
N ARG A 148 9.61 16.17 11.02
CA ARG A 148 9.75 14.98 11.89
C ARG A 148 8.98 13.78 11.35
N VAL A 149 8.19 13.91 10.29
CA VAL A 149 7.55 12.77 9.63
C VAL A 149 8.32 12.49 8.36
N LYS A 150 9.09 11.40 8.39
CA LYS A 150 9.91 10.96 7.28
C LYS A 150 9.40 9.64 6.71
N PHE A 151 9.57 9.48 5.40
CA PHE A 151 9.24 8.27 4.69
C PHE A 151 10.44 7.78 3.90
N SER A 152 10.70 6.47 4.00
CA SER A 152 11.66 5.79 3.15
C SER A 152 10.93 5.12 2.00
N PHE A 153 11.42 5.33 0.79
CA PHE A 153 10.97 4.68 -0.43
C PHE A 153 12.10 3.80 -0.96
N GLU A 154 11.84 2.53 -1.20
CA GLU A 154 12.79 1.62 -1.81
C GLU A 154 12.15 1.09 -3.11
N GLU A 155 12.79 1.42 -4.22
CA GLU A 155 12.49 0.85 -5.53
C GLU A 155 13.46 -0.29 -5.81
N ARG A 156 12.93 -1.43 -6.24
CA ARG A 156 13.72 -2.61 -6.61
C ARG A 156 13.47 -2.92 -8.08
N ASN A 157 14.47 -2.65 -8.91
CA ASN A 157 14.45 -2.88 -10.35
C ASN A 157 15.31 -4.09 -10.69
N PHE A 158 14.71 -5.09 -11.33
CA PHE A 158 15.43 -6.29 -11.73
C PHE A 158 16.06 -6.08 -13.10
N ILE A 159 17.39 -6.09 -13.20
CA ILE A 159 18.15 -5.69 -14.40
C ILE A 159 17.78 -6.53 -15.64
N LYS A 160 17.33 -7.77 -15.43
CA LYS A 160 16.97 -8.73 -16.50
C LYS A 160 15.48 -9.00 -16.64
N SER A 161 14.63 -8.31 -15.89
CA SER A 161 13.18 -8.47 -16.01
C SER A 161 12.47 -7.13 -15.92
N ALA A 162 11.35 -7.05 -16.61
CA ALA A 162 10.34 -6.00 -16.59
C ALA A 162 9.62 -5.81 -15.23
N TYR A 163 10.35 -6.02 -14.12
CA TYR A 163 9.80 -6.17 -12.78
C TYR A 163 10.34 -5.06 -11.88
N SER A 164 9.40 -4.33 -11.27
CA SER A 164 9.68 -3.30 -10.29
C SER A 164 8.79 -3.52 -9.07
N SER A 165 9.36 -3.35 -7.88
CA SER A 165 8.59 -3.29 -6.64
C SER A 165 8.96 -2.06 -5.85
N PHE A 166 7.96 -1.48 -5.21
CA PHE A 166 8.07 -0.25 -4.45
C PHE A 166 7.66 -0.51 -3.02
N LYS A 167 8.48 -0.04 -2.10
CA LYS A 167 8.25 -0.19 -0.68
C LYS A 167 8.28 1.17 -0.03
N ILE A 168 7.21 1.50 0.66
CA ILE A 168 6.98 2.77 1.32
C ILE A 168 6.90 2.50 2.81
N ARG A 169 7.69 3.19 3.62
CA ARG A 169 7.64 3.05 5.09
C ARG A 169 7.68 4.39 5.77
N LYS A 170 6.79 4.57 6.74
CA LYS A 170 6.88 5.66 7.71
C LYS A 170 8.02 5.36 8.68
N MET A 171 8.97 6.29 8.80
CA MET A 171 10.11 6.15 9.70
C MET A 171 9.67 6.48 11.13
N LYS A 172 10.12 5.69 12.10
CA LYS A 172 9.99 6.03 13.52
C LYS A 172 11.04 7.10 13.81
N VAL A 173 10.60 8.22 14.37
CA VAL A 173 11.46 9.30 14.90
C VAL A 173 11.61 9.15 16.39
#